data_AF-A0A356S9P7-F1
#
_entry.id   AF-A0A356S9P7-F1
#
_cell.length_a   1.000
_cell.length_b   1.000
_cell.length_c   1.000
_cell.angle_alpha   90.00
_cell.angle_beta   90.00
_cell.angle_gamma   90.00
#
_symmetry.space_group_name_H-M   'P 1'
#
loop_
_entity.id
_entity.type
_entity.pdbx_description
1 polymer ?
#
loop_
_entity_poly.entity_id
_entity_poly.type
_entity_poly.pdbx_seq_one_letter_code
_entity_poly.pdbx_strand_id
1 'polypeptide(L)'
;MSDIELHSLASAIKDWGAELGFQQVAITDIDLSHYRSSYQRWIEEGCHGEMQYMAKNQDKRFFPEKLVEGTARVISVRMDYAKDKSNSLAPMEDRDTAYIARYARGRDYHKLMRKRLQRLA
;
A
#
# COMPACT_ATOMS: atom_id res chain seq x y z
N MET A 1 15.89 -19.31 12.55
CA MET A 1 16.82 -18.18 12.35
C MET A 1 17.08 -17.55 13.70
N SER A 2 18.33 -17.23 14.00
CA SER A 2 18.70 -16.40 15.14
C SER A 2 18.23 -14.97 14.92
N ASP A 3 18.16 -14.19 16.00
CA ASP A 3 17.83 -12.76 15.91
C ASP A 3 18.81 -12.01 15.01
N ILE A 4 20.11 -12.37 15.04
CA ILE A 4 21.14 -11.74 14.20
C ILE A 4 20.84 -11.97 12.71
N GLU A 5 20.43 -13.19 12.34
CA GLU A 5 20.06 -13.52 10.96
C GLU A 5 18.81 -12.75 10.52
N LEU A 6 17.82 -12.57 11.40
CA LEU A 6 16.61 -11.81 11.10
C LEU A 6 16.89 -10.32 10.91
N HIS A 7 17.76 -9.72 11.72
CA HIS A 7 18.16 -8.32 11.55
C HIS A 7 18.93 -8.11 10.24
N SER A 8 19.81 -9.05 9.89
CA SER A 8 20.58 -9.01 8.65
C SER A 8 19.66 -9.13 7.42
N LEU A 9 18.70 -10.07 7.46
CA LEU A 9 17.69 -10.23 6.42
C LEU A 9 16.81 -8.97 6.29
N ALA A 10 16.38 -8.39 7.41
CA ALA A 10 15.59 -7.17 7.40
C ALA A 10 16.35 -5.98 6.77
N SER A 11 17.66 -5.89 6.95
CA SER A 11 18.50 -4.90 6.26
C SER A 11 18.54 -5.18 4.75
N ALA A 12 18.86 -6.42 4.36
CA ALA A 12 18.95 -6.80 2.96
C ALA A 12 17.65 -6.55 2.17
N ILE A 13 16.49 -6.84 2.77
CA ILE A 13 15.18 -6.56 2.16
C ILE A 13 14.99 -5.07 1.87
N LYS A 14 15.45 -4.20 2.77
CA LYS A 14 15.35 -2.74 2.58
C LYS A 14 16.28 -2.27 1.47
N ASP A 15 17.50 -2.81 1.42
CA ASP A 15 18.48 -2.52 0.38
C ASP A 15 17.97 -2.94 -1.00
N TRP A 16 17.47 -4.18 -1.13
CA TRP A 16 16.84 -4.66 -2.37
C TRP A 16 15.65 -3.82 -2.79
N GLY A 17 14.80 -3.39 -1.85
CA GLY A 17 13.68 -2.53 -2.18
C GLY A 17 14.12 -1.15 -2.67
N ALA A 18 15.18 -0.58 -2.10
CA ALA A 18 15.77 0.67 -2.57
C ALA A 18 16.35 0.52 -4.00
N GLU A 19 17.06 -0.57 -4.28
CA GLU A 19 17.60 -0.89 -5.62
C GLU A 19 16.50 -1.08 -6.66
N LEU A 20 15.35 -1.64 -6.26
CA LEU A 20 14.16 -1.76 -7.11
C LEU A 20 13.43 -0.43 -7.29
N GLY A 21 13.87 0.64 -6.62
CA GLY A 21 13.39 2.00 -6.76
C GLY A 21 12.18 2.33 -5.89
N PHE A 22 11.95 1.59 -4.80
CA PHE A 22 11.02 1.98 -3.74
C PHE A 22 11.68 3.06 -2.88
N GLN A 23 10.94 4.13 -2.56
CA GLN A 23 11.45 5.22 -1.71
C GLN A 23 11.41 4.86 -0.22
N GLN A 24 10.62 3.86 0.15
CA GLN A 24 10.56 3.37 1.52
C GLN A 24 10.18 1.89 1.53
N VAL A 25 10.81 1.15 2.45
CA VAL A 25 10.46 -0.23 2.80
C VAL A 25 10.35 -0.30 4.32
N ALA A 26 9.24 -0.83 4.81
CA ALA A 26 8.99 -1.06 6.23
C ALA A 26 8.60 -2.52 6.45
N ILE A 27 8.93 -3.04 7.63
CA ILE A 27 8.52 -4.38 8.07
C ILE A 27 7.70 -4.18 9.34
N THR A 28 6.46 -4.66 9.34
CA THR A 28 5.53 -4.53 10.46
C THR A 28 5.17 -5.90 11.02
N ASP A 29 4.64 -5.91 12.25
CA ASP A 29 3.88 -7.06 12.72
C ASP A 29 2.56 -7.21 11.93
N ILE A 30 1.74 -8.13 12.40
CA ILE A 30 0.44 -8.50 11.80
C ILE A 30 -0.73 -8.17 12.72
N ASP A 31 -0.51 -7.42 13.81
CA ASP A 31 -1.57 -7.07 14.74
C ASP A 31 -2.38 -5.88 14.22
N LEU A 32 -3.61 -6.17 13.82
CA LEU A 32 -4.58 -5.19 13.30
C LEU A 32 -5.73 -4.94 14.29
N SER A 33 -5.63 -5.44 15.52
CA SER A 33 -6.71 -5.36 16.52
C SER A 33 -7.13 -3.92 16.81
N HIS A 34 -6.18 -2.99 16.85
CA HIS A 34 -6.42 -1.56 17.06
C HIS A 34 -7.27 -0.90 15.96
N TYR A 35 -7.25 -1.44 14.73
CA TYR A 35 -7.99 -0.88 13.58
C TYR A 35 -9.38 -1.47 13.40
N ARG A 36 -9.66 -2.63 14.02
CA ARG A 36 -10.89 -3.40 13.76
C ARG A 36 -12.17 -2.66 14.14
N SER A 37 -12.20 -2.02 15.30
CA SER A 37 -13.42 -1.37 15.81
C SER A 37 -13.83 -0.15 14.97
N SER A 38 -12.86 0.68 14.57
CA SER A 38 -13.11 1.84 13.72
C SER A 38 -13.54 1.44 12.32
N TYR A 39 -12.95 0.38 11.76
CA TYR A 39 -13.37 -0.18 10.48
C TYR A 39 -14.81 -0.73 10.51
N GLN A 40 -15.16 -1.49 11.55
CA GLN A 40 -16.52 -2.04 11.70
C GLN A 40 -17.56 -0.92 11.75
N ARG A 41 -17.31 0.10 12.58
CA ARG A 41 -18.17 1.29 12.63
C ARG A 41 -18.31 1.97 11.27
N TRP A 42 -17.19 2.17 10.56
CA TRP A 42 -17.20 2.79 9.24
C TRP A 42 -18.00 1.97 8.19
N ILE A 43 -17.99 0.64 8.29
CA ILE A 43 -18.85 -0.23 7.47
C ILE A 43 -20.32 -0.11 7.86
N GLU A 44 -20.64 -0.15 9.15
CA GLU A 44 -22.00 -0.05 9.70
C GLU A 44 -22.67 1.29 9.37
N GLU A 45 -21.88 2.38 9.38
CA GLU A 45 -22.33 3.72 8.97
C GLU A 45 -22.49 3.89 7.46
N GLY A 46 -22.22 2.85 6.66
CA GLY A 46 -22.36 2.91 5.20
C GLY A 46 -21.30 3.77 4.50
N CYS A 47 -20.22 4.15 5.19
CA CYS A 47 -19.19 5.05 4.65
C CYS A 47 -18.38 4.43 3.49
N HIS A 48 -18.54 3.14 3.21
CA HIS A 48 -17.95 2.47 2.04
C HIS A 48 -18.69 2.76 0.72
N GLY A 49 -19.87 3.36 0.77
CA GLY A 49 -20.67 3.67 -0.41
C GLY A 49 -20.86 2.44 -1.31
N GLU A 50 -20.49 2.57 -2.58
CA GLU A 50 -20.60 1.47 -3.55
C GLU A 50 -19.47 0.44 -3.48
N MET A 51 -18.45 0.63 -2.63
CA MET A 51 -17.31 -0.28 -2.49
C MET A 51 -17.67 -1.54 -1.72
N GLN A 52 -18.57 -2.37 -2.27
CA GLN A 52 -19.08 -3.59 -1.63
C GLN A 52 -17.98 -4.58 -1.23
N TYR A 53 -16.82 -4.55 -1.90
CA TYR A 53 -15.65 -5.36 -1.52
C TYR A 53 -15.04 -4.97 -0.17
N MET A 54 -15.34 -3.77 0.35
CA MET A 54 -14.96 -3.35 1.71
C MET A 54 -15.78 -4.12 2.75
N ALA A 55 -17.09 -4.27 2.56
CA ALA A 55 -17.92 -5.02 3.52
C ALA A 55 -17.67 -6.55 3.49
N LYS A 56 -17.14 -7.09 2.39
CA LYS A 56 -16.88 -8.53 2.18
C LYS A 56 -15.56 -8.98 2.82
N ASN A 57 -15.50 -10.27 3.20
CA ASN A 57 -14.28 -10.96 3.67
C ASN A 57 -13.51 -10.18 4.74
N GLN A 58 -14.21 -9.57 5.71
CA GLN A 58 -13.59 -8.70 6.71
C GLN A 58 -12.56 -9.46 7.54
N ASP A 59 -12.79 -10.73 7.80
CA ASP A 59 -11.85 -11.59 8.52
C ASP A 59 -10.49 -11.68 7.81
N LYS A 60 -10.46 -11.84 6.49
CA LYS A 60 -9.21 -11.82 5.70
C LYS A 60 -8.48 -10.48 5.72
N ARG A 61 -9.13 -9.38 6.13
CA ARG A 61 -8.50 -8.06 6.29
C ARG A 61 -7.75 -7.91 7.61
N PHE A 62 -8.19 -8.63 8.64
CA PHE A 62 -7.64 -8.52 10.00
C PHE A 62 -6.77 -9.70 10.41
N PHE A 63 -6.86 -10.82 9.68
CA PHE A 63 -6.16 -12.06 9.97
C PHE A 63 -5.32 -12.47 8.75
N PRO A 64 -4.07 -11.98 8.64
CA PRO A 64 -3.21 -12.26 7.49
C PRO A 64 -2.98 -13.74 7.20
N GLU A 65 -3.02 -14.60 8.22
CA GLU A 65 -2.95 -16.05 8.09
C GLU A 65 -4.09 -16.65 7.24
N LYS A 66 -5.23 -15.95 7.13
CA LYS A 66 -6.34 -16.35 6.25
C LYS A 66 -6.12 -15.97 4.79
N LEU A 67 -5.10 -15.16 4.49
CA LEU A 67 -4.65 -14.86 3.13
C LEU A 67 -3.54 -15.84 2.72
N VAL A 68 -2.53 -15.98 3.57
CA VAL A 68 -1.40 -16.89 3.37
C VAL A 68 -1.06 -17.53 4.72
N GLU A 69 -1.18 -18.86 4.80
CA GLU A 69 -0.87 -19.61 6.01
C GLU A 69 0.59 -19.39 6.43
N GLY A 70 0.82 -19.22 7.74
CA GLY A 70 2.16 -18.97 8.28
C GLY A 70 2.68 -17.53 8.13
N THR A 71 1.84 -16.57 7.73
CA THR A 71 2.24 -15.15 7.69
C THR A 71 2.69 -14.67 9.09
N ALA A 72 3.91 -14.14 9.19
CA ALA A 72 4.47 -13.66 10.46
C ALA A 72 4.71 -12.14 10.50
N ARG A 73 4.98 -11.53 9.34
CA ARG A 73 5.30 -10.11 9.17
C ARG A 73 4.80 -9.63 7.82
N VAL A 74 4.60 -8.32 7.68
CA VAL A 74 4.25 -7.69 6.40
C VAL A 74 5.36 -6.75 5.98
N ILE A 75 5.82 -6.88 4.73
CA ILE A 75 6.76 -5.95 4.10
C ILE A 75 5.93 -4.93 3.30
N SER A 76 5.96 -3.68 3.71
CA SER A 76 5.26 -2.57 3.07
C SER A 76 6.24 -1.70 2.29
N VAL A 77 5.90 -1.37 1.05
CA VAL A 77 6.75 -0.53 0.18
C VAL A 77 5.99 0.71 -0.29
N ARG A 78 6.72 1.80 -0.52
CA ARG A 78 6.18 3.07 -1.02
C ARG A 78 6.87 3.50 -2.29
N MET A 79 6.10 4.06 -3.22
CA MET A 79 6.64 4.84 -4.33
C MET A 79 6.03 6.23 -4.41
N ASP A 80 6.87 7.22 -4.63
CA ASP A 80 6.44 8.59 -4.88
C ASP A 80 6.02 8.70 -6.36
N TYR A 81 4.83 9.24 -6.63
CA TYR A 81 4.30 9.37 -7.99
C TYR A 81 4.28 10.81 -8.52
N ALA A 82 4.52 11.80 -7.64
CA ALA A 82 4.55 13.20 -8.03
C ALA A 82 5.85 13.51 -8.79
N LYS A 83 5.72 13.85 -10.09
CA LYS A 83 6.87 14.23 -10.92
C LYS A 83 7.27 15.70 -10.78
N ASP A 84 6.36 16.55 -10.33
CA ASP A 84 6.58 18.00 -10.21
C ASP A 84 6.08 18.50 -8.84
N LYS A 85 6.84 19.43 -8.26
CA LYS A 85 6.52 20.17 -7.03
C LYS A 85 5.66 21.41 -7.31
N SER A 86 5.51 21.82 -8.58
CA SER A 86 4.65 22.94 -8.97
C SER A 86 3.16 22.69 -8.63
N ASN A 87 2.41 23.79 -8.52
CA ASN A 87 0.97 23.76 -8.22
C ASN A 87 0.21 23.02 -9.33
N SER A 88 -0.16 21.77 -9.08
CA SER A 88 -0.89 20.97 -10.07
C SER A 88 -2.29 21.49 -10.37
N LEU A 89 -2.85 22.36 -9.53
CA LEU A 89 -4.22 22.83 -9.69
C LEU A 89 -4.32 24.04 -10.64
N ALA A 90 -3.21 24.56 -11.16
CA ALA A 90 -3.23 25.66 -12.14
C ALA A 90 -4.19 25.43 -13.33
N PRO A 91 -4.31 24.20 -13.89
CA PRO A 91 -5.29 23.94 -14.95
C PRO A 91 -6.75 24.10 -14.51
N MET A 92 -7.08 24.00 -13.21
CA MET A 92 -8.47 24.21 -12.74
C MET A 92 -8.94 25.67 -12.86
N GLU A 93 -8.04 26.62 -13.12
CA GLU A 93 -8.40 28.00 -13.43
C GLU A 93 -9.00 28.15 -14.83
N ASP A 94 -8.72 27.19 -15.73
CA ASP A 94 -9.27 27.14 -17.07
C ASP A 94 -10.56 26.31 -17.11
N ARG A 95 -11.68 26.96 -17.46
CA ARG A 95 -13.01 26.35 -17.52
C ARG A 95 -13.17 25.34 -18.65
N ASP A 96 -12.28 25.36 -19.64
CA ASP A 96 -12.28 24.43 -20.77
C ASP A 96 -11.42 23.18 -20.50
N THR A 97 -10.83 23.05 -19.31
CA THR A 97 -10.03 21.89 -18.94
C THR A 97 -10.54 21.17 -17.69
N ALA A 98 -10.30 19.87 -17.63
CA ALA A 98 -10.61 19.03 -16.48
C ALA A 98 -9.32 18.52 -15.81
N TYR A 99 -9.35 18.41 -14.49
CA TYR A 99 -8.22 17.93 -13.71
C TYR A 99 -8.29 16.41 -13.48
N ILE A 100 -7.32 15.68 -14.02
CA ILE A 100 -7.14 14.25 -13.74
C ILE A 100 -6.26 14.09 -12.49
N ALA A 101 -6.69 13.29 -11.52
CA ALA A 101 -5.92 13.02 -10.30
C ALA A 101 -4.50 12.52 -10.61
N ARG A 102 -3.49 13.01 -9.86
CA ARG A 102 -2.07 12.72 -10.14
C ARG A 102 -1.73 11.23 -10.17
N TYR A 103 -2.37 10.41 -9.32
CA TYR A 103 -2.13 8.95 -9.27
C TYR A 103 -2.61 8.22 -10.52
N ALA A 104 -3.51 8.83 -11.31
CA ALA A 104 -4.08 8.26 -12.53
C ALA A 104 -3.33 8.75 -13.79
N ARG A 105 -2.23 9.49 -13.65
CA ARG A 105 -1.47 10.03 -14.78
C ARG A 105 -0.32 9.11 -15.16
N GLY A 106 -0.11 8.95 -16.47
CA GLY A 106 1.03 8.18 -17.00
C GLY A 106 0.80 6.67 -16.93
N ARG A 107 1.85 5.92 -16.59
CA ARG A 107 1.77 4.45 -16.56
C ARG A 107 1.00 3.99 -15.33
N ASP A 108 0.07 3.05 -15.52
CA ASP A 108 -0.66 2.39 -14.44
C ASP A 108 0.29 1.87 -13.35
N TYR A 109 0.15 2.44 -12.14
CA TYR A 109 1.02 2.12 -11.02
C TYR A 109 0.86 0.67 -10.58
N HIS A 110 -0.30 0.04 -10.78
CA HIS A 110 -0.51 -1.36 -10.39
C HIS A 110 0.46 -2.28 -11.13
N LYS A 111 0.64 -2.06 -12.44
CA LYS A 111 1.59 -2.84 -13.26
C LYS A 111 3.03 -2.60 -12.84
N LEU A 112 3.39 -1.35 -12.55
CA LEU A 112 4.75 -1.00 -12.12
C LEU A 112 5.08 -1.61 -10.74
N MET A 113 4.21 -1.39 -9.75
CA MET A 113 4.36 -1.88 -8.39
C MET A 113 4.44 -3.40 -8.37
N ARG A 114 3.49 -4.09 -9.05
CA ARG A 114 3.46 -5.55 -9.13
C ARG A 114 4.75 -6.13 -9.71
N LYS A 115 5.25 -5.57 -10.82
CA LYS A 115 6.49 -6.04 -11.45
C LYS A 115 7.70 -5.90 -10.52
N ARG A 116 7.77 -4.83 -9.72
CA ARG A 116 8.87 -4.64 -8.76
C ARG A 116 8.73 -5.55 -7.54
N LEU A 117 7.52 -5.73 -7.01
CA LEU A 117 7.25 -6.66 -5.92
C LEU A 117 7.61 -8.11 -6.28
N GLN A 118 7.29 -8.54 -7.51
CA GLN A 118 7.69 -9.86 -8.04
C GLN A 118 9.21 -10.05 -8.22
N ARG A 119 10.00 -8.97 -8.16
CA ARG A 119 11.47 -9.07 -8.17
C ARG A 119 12.04 -9.06 -6.75
N LEU A 120 11.29 -8.55 -5.79
CA LEU A 120 11.69 -8.51 -4.38
C LEU A 120 11.43 -9.86 -3.68
N ALA A 121 10.46 -10.63 -4.17
CA ALA A 121 10.00 -11.90 -3.61
C ALA A 121 9.98 -13.01 -4.67
#